data_AF-A0A7I0J5V0-F1
#
_entry.id   AF-A0A7I0J5V0-F1
#
_cell.length_a   1.000
_cell.length_b   1.000
_cell.length_c   1.000
_cell.angle_alpha   90.00
_cell.angle_beta   90.00
_cell.angle_gamma   90.00
#
_symmetry.space_group_name_H-M   'P 1'
#
loop_
_entity.id
_entity.type
_entity.pdbx_description
1 polymer ?
#
loop_
_entity_poly.entity_id
_entity_poly.type
_entity_poly.pdbx_seq_one_letter_code
_entity_poly.pdbx_strand_id
1 'polypeptide(L)'
;DIQGKQGHPPFGVEMKVTDDENNALPWDGKTFGRLKVRGPAIARAYYGGVGSEQFDADGWFDTGDVAHIDACGYMQITDRAKEAIKRGGSYEEA
;
A
#
# COMPACT_ATOMS: atom_id res chain seq x y z
N ASP A 1 8.02 10.47 -16.02
CA ASP A 1 6.83 10.15 -16.80
C ASP A 1 5.65 10.07 -15.85
N ILE A 2 4.71 11.03 -15.91
CA ILE A 2 3.53 11.08 -15.04
C ILE A 2 2.39 10.26 -15.65
N GLN A 3 2.42 10.03 -16.97
CA GLN A 3 1.32 9.39 -17.70
C GLN A 3 1.20 7.89 -17.40
N GLY A 4 2.24 7.26 -16.83
CA GLY A 4 2.23 5.86 -16.38
C GLY A 4 1.83 5.64 -14.92
N LYS A 5 1.65 6.69 -14.12
CA LYS A 5 1.28 6.55 -12.70
C LYS A 5 -0.23 6.52 -12.51
N GLN A 6 -0.71 5.72 -11.56
CA GLN A 6 -2.14 5.64 -11.22
C GLN A 6 -2.68 6.97 -10.65
N GLY A 7 -1.81 7.80 -10.06
CA GLY A 7 -2.12 9.17 -9.66
C GLY A 7 -2.00 9.43 -8.16
N HIS A 8 -2.69 10.47 -7.70
CA HIS A 8 -2.73 10.90 -6.31
C HIS A 8 -4.00 10.34 -5.61
N PRO A 9 -4.04 10.30 -4.26
CA PRO A 9 -5.23 9.79 -3.57
C PRO A 9 -6.42 10.75 -3.77
N PRO A 10 -7.65 10.24 -3.99
CA PRO A 10 -8.85 11.07 -3.98
C PRO A 10 -9.04 11.80 -2.64
N PHE A 11 -9.80 12.89 -2.64
CA PHE A 11 -10.10 13.62 -1.41
C PHE A 11 -10.73 12.70 -0.35
N GLY A 12 -10.20 12.76 0.88
CA GLY A 12 -10.64 11.92 1.99
C GLY A 12 -10.04 10.51 2.02
N VAL A 13 -9.17 10.16 1.06
CA VAL A 13 -8.37 8.92 1.11
C VAL A 13 -6.96 9.27 1.56
N GLU A 14 -6.48 8.54 2.56
CA GLU A 14 -5.08 8.53 2.96
C GLU A 14 -4.42 7.25 2.46
N MET A 15 -3.13 7.35 2.09
CA MET A 15 -2.31 6.21 1.67
C MET A 15 -1.08 6.13 2.57
N LYS A 16 -0.46 4.96 2.66
CA LYS A 16 0.91 4.77 3.11
C LYS A 16 1.51 3.53 2.46
N VAL A 17 2.83 3.44 2.44
CA VAL A 17 3.57 2.21 2.17
C VAL A 17 4.23 1.75 3.47
N THR A 18 4.19 0.46 3.77
CA THR A 18 4.82 -0.10 4.98
C THR A 18 5.75 -1.26 4.66
N ASP A 19 6.68 -1.54 5.57
CA ASP A 19 7.39 -2.82 5.60
C ASP A 19 6.50 -3.94 6.19
N ASP A 20 7.07 -5.14 6.34
CA ASP A 20 6.39 -6.32 6.87
C ASP A 20 6.07 -6.20 8.38
N GLU A 21 6.74 -5.29 9.09
CA GLU A 21 6.53 -4.97 10.50
C GLU A 21 5.48 -3.86 10.70
N ASN A 22 4.89 -3.37 9.61
CA ASN A 22 3.95 -2.25 9.56
C ASN A 22 4.55 -0.87 9.85
N ASN A 23 5.88 -0.73 9.80
CA ASN A 23 6.52 0.56 9.90
C ASN A 23 6.29 1.35 8.60
N ALA A 24 5.92 2.63 8.72
CA ALA A 24 5.74 3.49 7.56
C ALA A 24 7.08 3.76 6.86
N LEU A 25 7.07 3.66 5.53
CA LEU A 25 8.23 3.91 4.69
C LEU A 25 8.15 5.32 4.04
N PRO A 26 9.31 5.93 3.71
CA PRO A 26 9.36 7.26 3.13
C PRO A 26 8.72 7.33 1.74
N TRP A 27 8.16 8.50 1.39
CA TRP A 27 7.64 8.78 0.06
C TRP A 27 8.72 9.44 -0.81
N ASP A 28 9.74 8.68 -1.16
CA ASP A 28 10.87 9.13 -1.98
C ASP A 28 10.75 8.74 -3.46
N GLY A 29 9.67 8.05 -3.83
CA GLY A 29 9.41 7.55 -5.17
C GLY A 29 10.28 6.35 -5.57
N LYS A 30 10.98 5.72 -4.62
CA LYS A 30 11.92 4.61 -4.85
C LYS A 30 11.78 3.47 -3.85
N THR A 31 11.37 3.79 -2.62
CA THR A 31 11.16 2.82 -1.55
C THR A 31 9.82 2.13 -1.75
N PHE A 32 9.88 0.82 -1.93
CA PHE A 32 8.72 -0.04 -2.13
C PHE A 32 8.21 -0.60 -0.81
N GLY A 33 6.90 -0.74 -0.69
CA GLY A 33 6.27 -1.41 0.44
C GLY A 33 4.82 -1.78 0.18
N ARG A 34 4.19 -2.37 1.20
CA ARG A 34 2.78 -2.75 1.19
C ARG A 34 1.92 -1.50 1.14
N LEU A 35 1.12 -1.35 0.08
CA LEU A 35 0.18 -0.24 -0.03
C LEU A 35 -0.98 -0.45 0.96
N LYS A 36 -1.19 0.56 1.80
CA LYS A 36 -2.34 0.61 2.70
C LYS A 36 -3.13 1.89 2.48
N VAL A 37 -4.45 1.78 2.57
CA VAL A 37 -5.36 2.91 2.37
C VAL A 37 -6.36 3.02 3.50
N ARG A 38 -6.80 4.24 3.84
CA ARG A 38 -7.91 4.46 4.76
C ARG A 38 -8.72 5.68 4.33
N GLY A 39 -9.99 5.73 4.76
CA GLY A 39 -10.85 6.87 4.50
C GLY A 39 -12.34 6.52 4.59
N PRO A 40 -13.22 7.52 4.45
CA PRO A 40 -14.68 7.32 4.55
C PRO A 40 -15.23 6.36 3.49
N ALA A 41 -14.58 6.26 2.33
CA ALA A 41 -14.96 5.40 1.22
C ALA A 41 -14.21 4.05 1.18
N ILE A 42 -13.35 3.76 2.16
CA ILE A 42 -12.60 2.50 2.23
C ILE A 42 -13.36 1.49 3.09
N ALA A 43 -13.40 0.23 2.65
CA ALA A 43 -14.00 -0.86 3.40
C ALA A 43 -13.37 -0.98 4.79
N ARG A 44 -14.14 -1.41 5.79
CA ARG A 44 -13.66 -1.63 7.17
C ARG A 44 -13.69 -3.09 7.60
N ALA A 45 -14.36 -3.93 6.83
CA ALA A 45 -14.49 -5.35 7.03
C ALA A 45 -15.08 -5.97 5.77
N TYR A 46 -14.83 -7.25 5.55
CA TYR A 46 -15.64 -8.07 4.67
C TYR A 46 -16.90 -8.55 5.39
N TYR A 47 -17.96 -8.75 4.62
CA TYR A 47 -19.18 -9.37 5.13
C TYR A 47 -18.89 -10.80 5.62
N GLY A 48 -19.34 -11.13 6.84
CA GLY A 48 -19.09 -12.44 7.45
C GLY A 48 -17.73 -12.60 8.13
N GLY A 49 -16.88 -11.56 8.15
CA GLY A 49 -15.67 -11.50 8.99
C GLY A 49 -14.46 -12.31 8.49
N VAL A 50 -14.58 -13.05 7.39
CA VAL A 50 -13.45 -13.67 6.71
C VAL A 50 -12.56 -12.58 6.13
N GLY A 51 -11.25 -12.62 6.38
CA GLY A 51 -10.34 -11.55 5.96
C GLY A 51 -10.39 -10.32 6.88
N SER A 52 -10.39 -10.54 8.20
CA SER A 52 -10.34 -9.43 9.15
C SER A 52 -8.91 -8.91 9.34
N GLU A 53 -7.91 -9.74 9.05
CA GLU A 53 -6.48 -9.45 9.15
C GLU A 53 -5.99 -8.37 8.16
N GLN A 54 -6.77 -8.08 7.11
CA GLN A 54 -6.47 -7.01 6.15
C GLN A 54 -6.81 -5.62 6.71
N PHE A 55 -7.48 -5.54 7.86
CA PHE A 55 -7.87 -4.27 8.50
C PHE A 55 -7.15 -4.14 9.84
N ASP A 56 -6.39 -3.05 10.03
CA ASP A 56 -5.74 -2.78 11.32
C ASP A 56 -6.62 -1.92 12.26
N ALA A 57 -6.18 -1.79 13.52
CA ALA A 57 -6.92 -1.06 14.55
C ALA A 57 -7.06 0.44 14.26
N ASP A 58 -6.20 0.99 13.40
CA ASP A 58 -6.19 2.40 12.99
C ASP A 58 -7.06 2.63 11.72
N GLY A 59 -7.72 1.57 11.24
CA GLY A 59 -8.64 1.61 10.09
C GLY A 59 -7.94 1.57 8.74
N TRP A 60 -6.67 1.16 8.68
CA TRP A 60 -6.00 0.92 7.41
C TRP A 60 -6.40 -0.42 6.83
N PHE A 61 -6.71 -0.41 5.54
CA PHE A 61 -6.91 -1.58 4.71
C PHE A 61 -5.63 -1.88 3.92
N ASP A 62 -5.13 -3.11 4.07
CA ASP A 62 -4.05 -3.66 3.26
C ASP A 62 -4.59 -4.14 1.90
N THR A 63 -4.15 -3.49 0.82
CA THR A 63 -4.69 -3.75 -0.52
C THR A 63 -4.14 -5.05 -1.15
N GLY A 64 -3.09 -5.62 -0.56
CA GLY A 64 -2.32 -6.71 -1.15
C GLY A 64 -1.45 -6.27 -2.33
N ASP A 65 -1.20 -4.97 -2.51
CA ASP A 65 -0.31 -4.44 -3.54
C ASP A 65 1.03 -4.01 -2.95
N VAL A 66 2.07 -4.08 -3.78
CA VAL A 66 3.36 -3.44 -3.54
C VAL A 66 3.42 -2.17 -4.39
N ALA A 67 3.78 -1.06 -3.77
CA ALA A 67 3.84 0.25 -4.42
C ALA A 67 4.99 1.09 -3.86
N HIS A 68 5.33 2.16 -4.60
CA HIS A 68 6.07 3.30 -4.06
C HIS A 68 5.23 4.57 -4.20
N ILE A 69 5.51 5.56 -3.36
CA ILE A 69 4.86 6.88 -3.39
C ILE A 69 5.97 7.94 -3.48
N ASP A 70 5.82 8.93 -4.35
CA ASP A 70 6.77 10.05 -4.41
C ASP A 70 6.39 11.20 -3.46
N ALA A 71 7.30 12.17 -3.32
CA ALA A 71 7.11 13.31 -2.41
C ALA A 71 5.90 14.20 -2.76
N CYS A 72 5.36 14.06 -3.96
CA CYS A 72 4.14 14.75 -4.41
C CYS A 72 2.87 13.91 -4.20
N GLY A 73 3.00 12.71 -3.62
CA GLY A 73 1.88 11.80 -3.34
C GLY A 73 1.44 10.96 -4.54
N TYR A 74 2.20 10.93 -5.64
CA TYR A 74 1.88 10.03 -6.75
C TYR A 74 2.32 8.61 -6.41
N MET A 75 1.34 7.71 -6.43
CA MET A 75 1.51 6.29 -6.17
C MET A 75 1.69 5.53 -7.48
N GLN A 76 2.57 4.53 -7.45
CA GLN A 76 2.72 3.56 -8.52
C GLN A 76 2.74 2.14 -7.96
N ILE A 77 1.78 1.31 -8.42
CA ILE A 77 1.77 -0.13 -8.11
C ILE A 77 2.79 -0.83 -9.00
N THR A 78 3.59 -1.69 -8.41
CA THR A 78 4.65 -2.42 -9.12
C THR A 78 4.45 -3.92 -9.12
N ASP A 79 3.82 -4.47 -8.08
CA ASP A 79 3.49 -5.91 -8.02
C ASP A 79 2.27 -6.15 -7.14
N ARG A 80 1.73 -7.37 -7.18
CA ARG A 80 0.83 -7.91 -6.17
C ARG A 80 1.67 -8.61 -5.11
N ALA A 81 1.40 -8.31 -3.85
CA ALA A 81 1.87 -9.14 -2.76
C ALA A 81 1.17 -10.51 -2.85
N LYS A 82 1.71 -11.43 -3.65
CA LYS A 82 1.46 -12.86 -3.45
C LYS A 82 1.91 -13.23 -2.03
N GLU A 83 1.66 -14.46 -1.58
CA GLU A 83 2.48 -15.06 -0.52
C GLU A 83 3.94 -15.18 -1.01
N ALA A 84 4.61 -14.04 -1.13
CA ALA A 84 5.78 -13.85 -1.96
C ALA A 84 6.99 -14.42 -1.24
N ILE A 85 7.65 -15.38 -1.88
CA ILE A 85 8.92 -15.93 -1.44
C ILE A 85 9.97 -14.81 -1.47
N LYS A 86 10.34 -14.35 -0.27
CA LYS A 86 11.30 -13.28 0.00
C LYS A 86 12.72 -13.71 -0.32
N ARG A 87 13.48 -12.86 -0.99
CA ARG A 87 14.96 -12.81 -0.88
C ARG A 87 15.34 -11.51 -0.19
N GLY A 88 15.86 -11.59 1.03
CA GLY A 88 16.73 -10.53 1.56
C GLY A 88 16.12 -9.27 2.19
N GLY A 89 14.81 -9.14 2.40
CA GLY A 89 14.28 -7.96 3.13
C GLY A 89 13.82 -6.80 2.26
N SER A 90 14.27 -6.74 1.01
CA SER A 90 13.95 -5.66 0.09
C SER A 90 13.04 -6.15 -1.05
N TYR A 91 12.03 -5.34 -1.36
CA TYR A 91 11.34 -5.41 -2.63
C TYR A 91 12.24 -4.69 -3.64
N GLU A 92 12.99 -5.45 -4.43
CA GLU A 92 13.74 -4.90 -5.57
C GLU A 92 13.01 -5.30 -6.86
N GLU A 93 12.98 -4.39 -7.85
CA GLU A 93 12.49 -4.70 -9.19
C GLU A 93 13.19 -5.96 -9.74
N ALA A 94 12.43 -6.81 -10.43
CA ALA A 94 12.99 -7.75 -11.40
C ALA A 94 13.13 -7.07 -12.76
#